data_AF-A0A0Q0J8K7-F1
#
_entry.id   AF-A0A0Q0J8K7-F1
#
_cell.length_a   1.000
_cell.length_b   1.000
_cell.length_c   1.000
_cell.angle_alpha   90.00
_cell.angle_beta   90.00
_cell.angle_gamma   90.00
#
_symmetry.space_group_name_H-M   'P 1'
#
loop_
_entity.id
_entity.type
_entity.pdbx_description
1 polymer ?
#
loop_
_entity_poly.entity_id
_entity_poly.type
_entity_poly.pdbx_seq_one_letter_code
_entity_poly.pdbx_strand_id
1 'polypeptide(L)'
;WWETTEFHSHVYELGELASAVELTVKPWATGPKLDQVSHSRHCILFEQLRYFAYSIVNRERELGSFESFMRSLDAYAYNHNSFLKQGFSENLPLSSIRATVKSVGRWTWDRYTGDRRCHRGAMQLDGSLSLTERQSLAARRTHELRHKATESKIRAA
;
A
#
# COMPACT_ATOMS: atom_id res chain seq x y z
N TRP A 1 -35.95 -7.15 -36.51
CA TRP A 1 -34.98 -6.46 -37.37
C TRP A 1 -34.25 -5.46 -36.47
N TRP A 2 -32.93 -5.41 -36.52
CA TRP A 2 -32.13 -4.43 -35.76
C TRP A 2 -31.77 -3.27 -36.69
N GLU A 3 -32.04 -2.06 -36.22
CA GLU A 3 -31.62 -0.82 -36.84
C GLU A 3 -30.26 -0.43 -36.24
N THR A 4 -29.27 -0.19 -37.08
CA THR A 4 -27.92 0.19 -36.64
C THR A 4 -27.64 1.61 -37.14
N THR A 5 -27.37 2.51 -36.21
CA THR A 5 -27.03 3.91 -36.49
C THR A 5 -25.57 4.13 -36.12
N GLU A 6 -24.76 4.52 -37.10
CA GLU A 6 -23.33 4.81 -36.91
C GLU A 6 -23.16 6.30 -36.55
N PHE A 7 -22.55 6.57 -35.39
CA PHE A 7 -22.35 7.94 -34.88
C PHE A 7 -21.00 8.56 -35.28
N HIS A 8 -20.07 7.76 -35.81
CA HIS A 8 -18.72 8.19 -36.18
C HIS A 8 -18.20 7.39 -37.36
N SER A 9 -17.57 8.06 -38.32
CA SER A 9 -17.10 7.45 -39.59
C SER A 9 -15.67 6.89 -39.53
N HIS A 10 -15.16 6.61 -38.33
CA HIS A 10 -13.78 6.15 -38.14
C HIS A 10 -13.69 5.21 -36.93
N VAL A 11 -12.65 4.36 -36.92
CA VAL A 11 -12.35 3.48 -35.80
C VAL A 11 -11.68 4.30 -34.71
N TYR A 12 -12.19 4.23 -33.49
CA TYR A 12 -11.58 4.89 -32.35
C TYR A 12 -10.13 4.45 -32.16
N GLU A 13 -9.24 5.43 -32.02
CA GLU A 13 -7.88 5.15 -31.59
C GLU A 13 -7.86 4.87 -30.09
N LEU A 14 -6.95 3.99 -29.66
CA LEU A 14 -6.85 3.58 -28.26
C LEU A 14 -6.61 4.79 -27.32
N GLY A 15 -5.90 5.81 -27.81
CA GLY A 15 -5.66 7.06 -27.07
C GLY A 15 -6.93 7.90 -26.85
N GLU A 16 -7.84 7.92 -27.81
CA GLU A 16 -9.12 8.62 -27.71
C GLU A 16 -10.02 7.96 -26.66
N LEU A 17 -10.11 6.63 -26.70
CA LEU A 17 -10.83 5.86 -25.68
C LEU A 17 -10.22 6.02 -24.30
N ALA A 18 -8.88 6.04 -24.19
CA ALA A 18 -8.20 6.21 -22.92
C ALA A 18 -8.49 7.57 -22.27
N SER A 19 -8.70 8.63 -23.08
CA SER A 19 -9.03 9.97 -22.58
C SER A 19 -10.42 10.06 -21.94
N ALA A 20 -11.35 9.19 -22.36
CA ALA A 20 -12.72 9.14 -21.85
C ALA A 20 -12.88 8.23 -20.61
N VAL A 21 -11.84 7.47 -20.25
CA VAL A 21 -11.88 6.52 -19.12
C VAL A 21 -11.24 7.14 -17.88
N GLU A 22 -12.08 7.60 -16.94
CA GLU A 22 -11.62 7.93 -15.60
C GLU A 22 -11.36 6.65 -14.79
N LEU A 23 -10.08 6.26 -14.66
CA LEU A 23 -9.67 5.17 -13.78
C LEU A 23 -9.77 5.61 -12.31
N THR A 24 -10.96 5.48 -11.71
CA THR A 24 -11.23 5.85 -10.31
C THR A 24 -10.49 4.99 -9.28
N VAL A 25 -9.90 3.86 -9.68
CA VAL A 25 -9.34 2.87 -8.75
C VAL A 25 -7.89 2.56 -9.08
N LYS A 26 -6.99 2.77 -8.13
CA LYS A 26 -5.64 2.20 -8.18
C LYS A 26 -5.78 0.67 -8.15
N PRO A 27 -5.44 -0.08 -9.21
CA PRO A 27 -5.72 -1.52 -9.29
C PRO A 27 -5.03 -2.35 -8.19
N TRP A 28 -4.00 -1.77 -7.57
CA TRP A 28 -3.13 -2.41 -6.59
C TRP A 28 -3.23 -1.79 -5.19
N ALA A 29 -4.18 -0.89 -4.97
CA ALA A 29 -4.43 -0.36 -3.63
C ALA A 29 -5.35 -1.33 -2.88
N THR A 30 -4.77 -2.25 -2.10
CA THR A 30 -5.55 -3.05 -1.16
C THR A 30 -5.95 -2.18 0.01
N GLY A 31 -7.15 -1.59 -0.06
CA GLY A 31 -7.78 -0.89 1.06
C GLY A 31 -8.20 -1.82 2.20
N PRO A 32 -8.74 -1.26 3.30
CA PRO A 32 -9.27 -2.04 4.42
C PRO A 32 -10.36 -3.01 3.95
N LYS A 33 -10.25 -4.28 4.35
CA LYS A 33 -11.19 -5.34 3.95
C LYS A 33 -12.35 -5.43 4.93
N LEU A 34 -13.16 -4.36 4.99
CA LEU A 34 -14.20 -4.22 6.02
C LEU A 34 -15.28 -5.31 5.95
N ASP A 35 -15.62 -5.80 4.76
CA ASP A 35 -16.64 -6.84 4.60
C ASP A 35 -16.29 -8.14 5.33
N GLN A 36 -14.99 -8.49 5.38
CA GLN A 36 -14.50 -9.70 6.05
C GLN A 36 -14.59 -9.62 7.57
N VAL A 37 -14.59 -8.41 8.12
CA VAL A 37 -14.59 -8.14 9.57
C VAL A 37 -15.88 -7.50 10.06
N SER A 38 -16.89 -7.39 9.20
CA SER A 38 -18.16 -6.69 9.43
C SER A 38 -18.95 -7.16 10.66
N HIS A 39 -18.68 -8.37 11.16
CA HIS A 39 -19.34 -8.95 12.33
C HIS A 39 -18.79 -8.41 13.67
N SER A 40 -17.63 -7.75 13.70
CA SER A 40 -16.95 -7.36 14.94
C SER A 40 -16.55 -5.90 14.94
N ARG A 41 -17.14 -5.12 15.85
CA ARG A 41 -16.81 -3.71 16.12
C ARG A 41 -15.31 -3.49 16.35
N HIS A 42 -14.69 -4.39 17.12
CA HIS A 42 -13.25 -4.32 17.39
C HIS A 42 -12.41 -4.55 16.14
N CYS A 43 -12.77 -5.54 15.32
CA CYS A 43 -12.03 -5.85 14.10
C CYS A 43 -12.21 -4.74 13.05
N ILE A 44 -13.41 -4.17 12.93
CA ILE A 44 -13.68 -3.01 12.08
C ILE A 44 -12.81 -1.82 12.50
N LEU A 45 -12.84 -1.46 13.79
CA LEU A 45 -12.05 -0.32 14.29
C LEU A 45 -10.55 -0.55 14.07
N PHE A 46 -10.06 -1.76 14.37
CA PHE A 46 -8.66 -2.12 14.16
C PHE A 46 -8.24 -2.02 12.69
N GLU A 47 -9.07 -2.55 11.78
CA GLU A 47 -8.82 -2.52 10.34
C GLU A 47 -8.77 -1.08 9.81
N GLN A 48 -9.74 -0.24 10.18
CA GLN A 48 -9.74 1.17 9.80
C GLN A 48 -8.51 1.90 10.37
N LEU A 49 -8.25 1.71 11.66
CA LEU A 49 -7.19 2.43 12.38
C LEU A 49 -5.80 2.06 11.89
N ARG A 50 -5.53 0.77 11.59
CA ARG A 50 -4.21 0.36 11.09
C ARG A 50 -3.91 0.97 9.72
N TYR A 51 -4.88 1.01 8.81
CA TYR A 51 -4.70 1.62 7.50
C TYR A 51 -4.48 3.13 7.59
N PHE A 52 -5.22 3.80 8.47
CA PHE A 52 -4.98 5.21 8.76
C PHE A 52 -3.57 5.41 9.33
N ALA A 53 -3.16 4.62 10.32
CA ALA A 53 -1.83 4.68 10.92
C ALA A 53 -0.71 4.51 9.87
N TYR A 54 -0.84 3.53 8.99
CA TYR A 54 0.09 3.29 7.89
C TYR A 54 0.22 4.48 6.94
N SER A 55 -0.86 5.22 6.73
CA SER A 55 -0.87 6.37 5.81
C SER A 55 -0.16 7.60 6.37
N ILE A 56 -0.12 7.77 7.70
CA ILE A 56 0.42 8.98 8.33
C ILE A 56 1.78 8.76 9.01
N VAL A 57 2.14 7.54 9.39
CA VAL A 57 3.30 7.26 10.25
C VAL A 57 4.62 7.79 9.69
N ASN A 58 4.86 7.68 8.38
CA ASN A 58 6.11 8.19 7.79
C ASN A 58 6.18 9.72 7.89
N ARG A 59 5.08 10.41 7.60
CA ARG A 59 4.98 11.87 7.75
C ARG A 59 5.19 12.29 9.20
N GLU A 60 4.58 11.60 10.16
CA GLU A 60 4.74 11.93 11.58
C GLU A 60 6.14 11.63 12.11
N ARG A 61 6.87 10.67 11.55
CA ARG A 61 8.29 10.45 11.87
C ARG A 61 9.21 11.53 11.32
N GLU A 62 8.87 12.07 10.16
CA GLU A 62 9.66 13.11 9.49
C GLU A 62 9.42 14.50 10.07
N LEU A 63 8.16 14.83 10.38
CA LEU A 63 7.74 16.19 10.74
C LEU A 63 7.22 16.32 12.17
N GLY A 64 6.92 15.22 12.85
CA GLY A 64 6.21 15.18 14.12
C GLY A 64 6.91 14.38 15.20
N SER A 65 6.12 13.79 16.10
CA SER A 65 6.59 12.96 17.19
C SER A 65 5.66 11.76 17.40
N PHE A 66 6.10 10.80 18.22
CA PHE A 66 5.23 9.70 18.63
C PHE A 66 3.95 10.19 19.32
N GLU A 67 4.02 11.31 20.06
CA GLU A 67 2.86 11.87 20.74
C GLU A 67 1.85 12.49 19.76
N SER A 68 2.31 13.23 18.74
CA SER A 68 1.42 13.80 17.71
C SER A 68 0.75 12.70 16.89
N PHE A 69 1.51 11.64 16.58
CA PHE A 69 0.99 10.44 15.93
C PHE A 69 -0.10 9.76 16.77
N MET A 70 0.18 9.48 18.05
CA MET A 70 -0.80 8.86 18.96
C MET A 70 -2.06 9.71 19.12
N ARG A 71 -1.92 11.04 19.25
CA ARG A 71 -3.05 11.97 19.34
C ARG A 71 -3.92 11.93 18.07
N SER A 72 -3.29 11.84 16.90
CA SER A 72 -4.00 11.69 15.62
C SER A 72 -4.75 10.37 15.54
N LEU A 73 -4.15 9.27 16.00
CA LEU A 73 -4.81 7.96 16.07
C LEU A 73 -5.98 7.94 17.05
N ASP A 74 -5.80 8.53 18.24
CA ASP A 74 -6.88 8.68 19.21
C ASP A 74 -8.05 9.42 18.58
N ALA A 75 -7.83 10.64 18.07
CA ALA A 75 -8.87 11.45 17.44
C ALA A 75 -9.59 10.69 16.31
N TYR A 76 -8.84 9.99 15.45
CA TYR A 76 -9.41 9.16 14.40
C TYR A 76 -10.30 8.05 14.99
N ALA A 77 -9.83 7.31 15.99
CA ALA A 77 -10.56 6.20 16.58
C ALA A 77 -11.82 6.65 17.34
N TYR A 78 -11.76 7.80 18.05
CA TYR A 78 -12.94 8.38 18.69
C TYR A 78 -14.00 8.77 17.65
N ASN A 79 -13.61 9.41 16.56
CA ASN A 79 -14.54 9.84 15.51
C ASN A 79 -15.17 8.65 14.76
N HIS A 80 -14.42 7.55 14.62
CA HIS A 80 -14.89 6.33 13.95
C HIS A 80 -15.64 5.37 14.89
N ASN A 81 -15.72 5.66 16.19
CA ASN A 81 -16.53 4.91 17.15
C ASN A 81 -18.02 5.28 17.07
N SER A 82 -18.61 5.11 15.88
CA SER A 82 -20.01 5.41 15.58
C SER A 82 -20.82 4.16 15.24
N PHE A 83 -20.49 3.03 15.87
CA PHE A 83 -21.10 1.72 15.62
C PHE A 83 -22.63 1.68 15.84
N LEU A 84 -23.16 2.48 16.77
CA LEU A 84 -24.61 2.66 16.92
C LEU A 84 -25.28 3.13 15.62
N LYS A 85 -24.65 4.07 14.91
CA LYS A 85 -25.16 4.58 13.62
C LYS A 85 -24.99 3.56 12.48
N GLN A 86 -24.11 2.57 12.67
CA GLN A 86 -23.83 1.50 11.71
C GLN A 86 -24.69 0.25 11.96
N GLY A 87 -25.65 0.30 12.90
CA GLY A 87 -26.57 -0.80 13.18
C GLY A 87 -26.12 -1.77 14.28
N PHE A 88 -25.04 -1.48 15.00
CA PHE A 88 -24.67 -2.24 16.20
C PHE A 88 -25.47 -1.79 17.42
N SER A 89 -25.54 -2.66 18.44
CA SER A 89 -26.25 -2.40 19.69
C SER A 89 -25.67 -1.26 20.53
N GLU A 90 -24.36 -1.04 20.46
CA GLU A 90 -23.66 -0.02 21.25
C GLU A 90 -22.29 0.33 20.62
N ASN A 91 -21.78 1.52 20.96
CA ASN A 91 -20.42 1.94 20.64
C ASN A 91 -19.39 1.24 21.53
N LEU A 92 -18.14 1.16 21.08
CA LEU A 92 -17.07 0.63 21.91
C LEU A 92 -16.79 1.56 23.09
N PRO A 93 -16.50 1.00 24.28
CA PRO A 93 -16.11 1.81 25.42
C PRO A 93 -14.72 2.44 25.19
N LEU A 94 -14.48 3.59 25.82
CA LEU A 94 -13.25 4.35 25.60
C LEU A 94 -11.99 3.56 25.97
N SER A 95 -12.07 2.66 26.94
CA SER A 95 -10.97 1.77 27.32
C SER A 95 -10.56 0.85 26.18
N SER A 96 -11.53 0.25 25.47
CA SER A 96 -11.29 -0.60 24.31
C SER A 96 -10.70 0.16 23.13
N ILE A 97 -11.16 1.40 22.90
CA ILE A 97 -10.61 2.28 21.87
C ILE A 97 -9.14 2.57 22.18
N ARG A 98 -8.85 3.05 23.39
CA ARG A 98 -7.48 3.36 23.84
C ARG A 98 -6.55 2.15 23.77
N ALA A 99 -7.05 0.96 24.11
CA ALA A 99 -6.29 -0.28 23.98
C ALA A 99 -5.93 -0.58 22.52
N THR A 100 -6.89 -0.41 21.61
CA THR A 100 -6.69 -0.61 20.17
C THR A 100 -5.71 0.41 19.60
N VAL A 101 -5.86 1.70 19.95
CA VAL A 101 -4.95 2.78 19.56
C VAL A 101 -3.54 2.52 20.06
N LYS A 102 -3.37 2.13 21.32
CA LYS A 102 -2.07 1.79 21.90
C LYS A 102 -1.39 0.61 21.19
N SER A 103 -2.16 -0.42 20.85
CA SER A 103 -1.66 -1.59 20.11
C SER A 103 -1.19 -1.21 18.71
N VAL A 104 -2.07 -0.61 17.91
CA VAL A 104 -1.79 -0.20 16.54
C VAL A 104 -0.67 0.84 16.50
N GLY A 105 -0.73 1.85 17.34
CA GLY A 105 0.23 2.95 17.36
C GLY A 105 1.64 2.49 17.68
N ARG A 106 1.84 1.70 18.76
CA ARG A 106 3.16 1.17 19.10
C ARG A 106 3.73 0.29 17.99
N TRP A 107 2.95 -0.67 17.51
CA TRP A 107 3.44 -1.57 16.46
C TRP A 107 3.77 -0.81 15.18
N THR A 108 2.92 0.12 14.78
CA THR A 108 3.13 0.90 13.55
C THR A 108 4.36 1.80 13.69
N TRP A 109 4.54 2.47 14.84
CA TRP A 109 5.68 3.34 15.06
C TRP A 109 7.01 2.59 15.15
N ASP A 110 7.04 1.39 15.72
CA ASP A 110 8.30 0.67 15.92
C ASP A 110 8.64 -0.29 14.76
N ARG A 111 7.63 -0.87 14.11
CA ARG A 111 7.81 -1.99 13.18
C ARG A 111 7.41 -1.68 11.73
N TYR A 112 6.45 -0.78 11.52
CA TYR A 112 5.97 -0.51 10.17
C TYR A 112 6.87 0.50 9.47
N THR A 113 7.59 0.10 8.43
CA THR A 113 8.47 0.99 7.67
C THR A 113 7.81 1.56 6.42
N GLY A 114 6.54 1.20 6.13
CA GLY A 114 5.87 1.56 4.87
C GLY A 114 6.61 1.09 3.63
N ASP A 115 7.62 0.23 3.84
CA ASP A 115 8.59 -0.10 2.83
C ASP A 115 7.94 -1.14 1.94
N ARG A 116 7.41 -0.67 0.81
CA ARG A 116 7.41 -1.48 -0.38
C ARG A 116 8.87 -1.68 -0.77
N ARG A 117 9.60 -2.50 0.00
CA ARG A 117 10.63 -3.37 -0.57
C ARG A 117 9.92 -4.35 -1.49
N CYS A 118 9.22 -3.85 -2.50
CA CYS A 118 9.24 -4.53 -3.77
C CYS A 118 10.73 -4.71 -4.03
N HIS A 119 11.18 -5.95 -4.16
CA HIS A 119 12.56 -6.23 -4.52
C HIS A 119 12.83 -5.51 -5.85
N ARG A 120 13.31 -4.25 -5.82
CA ARG A 120 13.58 -3.39 -6.98
C ARG A 120 14.83 -3.86 -7.74
N GLY A 121 15.07 -5.17 -7.72
CA GLY A 121 16.29 -5.82 -8.13
C GLY A 121 17.35 -5.81 -7.04
N ALA A 122 18.20 -6.84 -7.04
CA ALA A 122 19.32 -7.01 -6.11
C ALA A 122 20.45 -5.97 -6.28
N MET A 123 20.28 -5.00 -7.18
CA MET A 123 21.26 -3.94 -7.47
C MET A 123 20.85 -2.55 -6.98
N GLN A 124 19.60 -2.38 -6.50
CA GLN A 124 19.06 -1.08 -6.07
C GLN A 124 19.40 0.07 -7.05
N LEU A 125 19.27 -0.19 -8.36
CA LEU A 125 19.60 0.78 -9.40
C LEU A 125 18.67 1.99 -9.33
N ASP A 126 19.20 3.16 -9.68
CA ASP A 126 18.41 4.40 -9.76
C ASP A 126 17.22 4.21 -10.70
N GLY A 127 16.05 4.68 -10.27
CA GLY A 127 14.82 4.66 -11.04
C GLY A 127 14.80 5.63 -12.21
N SER A 128 15.70 6.62 -12.21
CA SER A 128 15.86 7.58 -13.33
C SER A 128 16.46 6.94 -14.59
N LEU A 129 17.18 5.82 -14.44
CA LEU A 129 17.84 5.13 -15.54
C LEU A 129 16.85 4.48 -16.51
N SER A 130 17.18 4.50 -17.79
CA SER A 130 16.38 3.82 -18.81
C SER A 130 16.33 2.31 -18.53
N LEU A 131 15.29 1.65 -19.06
CA LEU A 131 15.14 0.19 -18.90
C LEU A 131 16.35 -0.56 -19.47
N THR A 132 16.84 -0.13 -20.63
CA THR A 132 17.98 -0.72 -21.33
C THR A 132 19.27 -0.65 -20.51
N GLU A 133 19.56 0.51 -19.92
CA GLU A 133 20.73 0.69 -19.06
C GLU A 133 20.65 -0.18 -17.81
N ARG A 134 19.47 -0.23 -17.16
CA ARG A 134 19.27 -1.09 -15.99
C ARG A 134 19.45 -2.56 -16.32
N GLN A 135 18.96 -3.01 -17.47
CA GLN A 135 19.14 -4.39 -17.95
C GLN A 135 20.60 -4.70 -18.28
N SER A 136 21.33 -3.77 -18.90
CA SER A 136 22.76 -3.91 -19.21
C SER A 136 23.61 -4.06 -17.94
N LEU A 137 23.37 -3.20 -16.94
CA LEU A 137 24.03 -3.29 -15.63
C LEU A 137 23.73 -4.62 -14.92
N ALA A 138 22.48 -5.07 -14.96
CA ALA A 138 22.06 -6.36 -14.40
C ALA A 138 22.74 -7.54 -15.10
N ALA A 139 22.83 -7.52 -16.43
CA ALA A 139 23.53 -8.53 -17.21
C ALA A 139 25.01 -8.60 -16.84
N ARG A 140 25.70 -7.45 -16.75
CA ARG A 140 27.13 -7.38 -16.37
C ARG A 140 27.39 -8.00 -15.00
N ARG A 141 26.61 -7.62 -13.98
CA ARG A 141 26.71 -8.21 -12.64
C ARG A 141 26.49 -9.73 -12.66
N THR A 142 25.49 -10.19 -13.40
CA THR A 142 25.15 -11.63 -13.46
C THR A 142 26.27 -12.42 -14.14
N HIS A 143 26.89 -11.85 -15.18
CA HIS A 143 28.06 -12.43 -15.85
C HIS A 143 29.27 -12.51 -14.91
N GLU A 144 29.61 -11.44 -14.19
CA GLU A 144 30.70 -11.43 -13.21
C GLU A 144 30.51 -12.49 -12.11
N LEU A 145 29.29 -12.63 -11.59
CA LEU A 145 28.97 -13.64 -10.58
C LEU A 145 29.14 -15.07 -11.13
N ARG A 146 28.69 -15.33 -12.37
CA ARG A 146 28.89 -16.63 -13.03
C ARG A 146 30.37 -16.93 -13.26
N HIS A 147 31.15 -15.94 -13.67
CA HIS A 147 32.60 -16.07 -13.83
C HIS A 147 33.27 -16.44 -12.50
N LYS A 148 33.01 -15.68 -11.43
CA LYS A 148 33.57 -15.94 -10.09
C LYS A 148 33.19 -17.32 -9.56
N ALA A 149 31.94 -17.74 -9.77
CA ALA A 149 31.46 -19.07 -9.37
C ALA A 149 32.18 -20.18 -10.15
N THR A 150 32.44 -19.98 -11.44
CA THR A 150 33.19 -20.93 -12.28
C THR A 150 34.65 -21.00 -11.85
N GLU A 151 35.29 -19.84 -11.64
CA GLU A 151 36.69 -19.75 -11.17
C GLU A 151 36.88 -20.43 -9.81
N SER A 152 35.93 -20.25 -8.89
CA SER A 152 35.98 -20.87 -7.56
C SER A 152 35.86 -22.39 -7.63
N LYS A 153 35.03 -22.92 -8.55
CA LYS A 153 34.93 -24.37 -8.79
C LYS A 153 36.22 -24.94 -9.37
N ILE A 154 36.85 -24.22 -10.30
CA ILE A 154 38.13 -24.65 -10.90
C ILE A 154 39.24 -24.66 -9.84
N ARG A 155 39.30 -23.66 -8.95
CA ARG A 155 40.30 -23.61 -7.87
C ARG A 155 40.13 -24.67 -6.79
N ALA A 156 38.92 -25.19 -6.61
CA ALA A 156 38.60 -26.18 -5.59
C ALA A 156 38.77 -27.64 -6.07
N ALA A 157 39.03 -27.84 -7.37
CA ALA A 157 39.33 -29.14 -7.98
C ALA A 157 40.84 -29.38 -8.04
#